data_AF-B4FWS0-F1
#
_entry.id   AF-B4FWS0-F1
#
_cell.length_a   1.000
_cell.length_b   1.000
_cell.length_c   1.000
_cell.angle_alpha   90.00
_cell.angle_beta   90.00
_cell.angle_gamma   90.00
#
_symmetry.space_group_name_H-M   'P 1'
#
loop_
_entity.id
_entity.type
_entity.pdbx_description
1 polymer ?
#
loop_
_entity_poly.entity_id
_entity_poly.type
_entity_poly.pdbx_seq_one_letter_code
_entity_poly.pdbx_strand_id
1 'polypeptide(L)'
;MGMDPSAAMNRIRSQSRGRKRERSVSRAAADGDGMEIDGQQSNKKLRRTSRSRSRSRSRAPEEVLPGEGFKDSEQKKKAIKKAKAATRNRNKEARRGEADRVIPTLKPKHLFSGKRTLGKTSRR
;
A
#
# COMPACT_ATOMS: atom_id res chain seq x y z
N MET A 1 13.70 44.79 -16.75
CA MET A 1 13.72 43.42 -17.28
C MET A 1 12.77 42.56 -16.45
N GLY A 2 11.57 42.27 -16.96
CA GLY A 2 10.60 41.41 -16.27
C GLY A 2 10.84 39.96 -16.67
N MET A 3 11.14 39.08 -15.71
CA MET A 3 11.19 37.65 -15.98
C MET A 3 9.76 37.10 -16.11
N ASP A 4 9.46 36.47 -17.24
CA ASP A 4 8.18 35.81 -17.47
C ASP A 4 8.12 34.47 -16.69
N PRO A 5 7.21 34.32 -15.71
CA PRO A 5 7.09 33.10 -14.89
C PRO A 5 6.50 31.90 -15.66
N SER A 6 6.06 32.09 -16.91
CA SER A 6 5.43 31.04 -17.72
C SER A 6 6.32 29.79 -17.89
N ALA A 7 7.63 29.97 -18.05
CA ALA A 7 8.57 28.86 -18.17
C ALA A 7 8.67 28.02 -16.87
N ALA A 8 8.59 28.68 -15.71
CA ALA A 8 8.60 28.00 -14.41
C ALA A 8 7.29 27.22 -14.18
N MET A 9 6.15 27.81 -14.55
CA MET A 9 4.83 27.15 -14.44
C MET A 9 4.71 25.92 -15.35
N ASN A 10 5.25 25.98 -16.57
CA ASN A 10 5.23 24.85 -17.50
C ASN A 10 6.10 23.68 -17.00
N ARG A 11 7.22 23.97 -16.34
CA ARG A 11 8.09 22.96 -15.71
C ARG A 11 7.41 22.25 -14.54
N ILE A 12 6.69 22.99 -13.69
CA ILE A 12 5.93 22.40 -12.57
C ILE A 12 4.79 21.51 -13.12
N ARG A 13 4.13 21.93 -14.19
CA ARG A 13 3.04 21.17 -14.82
C ARG A 13 3.52 19.91 -15.54
N SER A 14 4.73 19.89 -16.10
CA SER A 14 5.30 18.70 -16.73
C SER A 14 5.73 17.65 -15.70
N GLN A 15 6.13 18.07 -14.49
CA GLN A 15 6.44 17.15 -13.39
C GLN A 15 5.18 16.53 -12.75
N SER A 16 4.05 17.24 -12.74
CA SER A 16 2.80 16.73 -12.12
C SER A 16 2.02 15.74 -12.99
N ARG A 17 2.24 15.74 -14.31
CA ARG A 17 1.74 14.69 -15.20
C ARG A 17 2.72 13.53 -15.18
N GLY A 18 2.48 12.58 -14.28
CA GLY A 18 3.30 11.38 -14.13
C GLY A 18 3.64 10.74 -15.48
N ARG A 19 4.89 10.88 -15.90
CA ARG A 19 5.44 10.19 -17.07
C ARG A 19 5.31 8.70 -16.77
N LYS A 20 4.55 7.96 -17.59
CA LYS A 20 4.49 6.51 -17.46
C LYS A 20 5.93 6.02 -17.58
N ARG A 21 6.45 5.37 -16.53
CA ARG A 21 7.68 4.58 -16.63
C ARG A 21 7.43 3.59 -17.75
N GLU A 22 8.12 3.76 -18.88
CA GLU A 22 8.22 2.71 -19.86
C GLU A 22 8.94 1.55 -19.17
N ARG A 23 8.17 0.52 -18.83
CA ARG A 23 8.73 -0.78 -18.52
C ARG A 23 9.38 -1.23 -19.82
N SER A 24 10.70 -1.38 -19.80
CA SER A 24 11.48 -1.91 -20.90
C SER A 24 10.84 -3.18 -21.45
N VAL A 25 10.15 -3.06 -22.59
CA VAL A 25 9.85 -4.19 -23.46
C VAL A 25 11.09 -4.40 -24.33
N SER A 26 12.19 -4.75 -23.68
CA SER A 26 13.40 -5.17 -24.39
C SER A 26 13.14 -6.58 -24.94
N ARG A 27 13.12 -6.70 -26.28
CA ARG A 27 13.29 -7.92 -27.07
C ARG A 27 12.11 -8.90 -27.16
N ALA A 28 10.96 -8.44 -27.66
CA ALA A 28 9.90 -9.36 -28.10
C ALA A 28 9.17 -8.87 -29.37
N ALA A 29 9.85 -8.10 -30.22
CA ALA A 29 9.29 -7.58 -31.48
C ALA A 29 10.29 -7.65 -32.64
N ALA A 30 11.17 -8.66 -32.62
CA ALA A 30 12.09 -8.94 -33.71
C ALA A 30 12.31 -10.46 -33.76
N ASP A 31 11.27 -11.17 -34.23
CA ASP A 31 11.40 -12.37 -35.05
C ASP A 31 9.99 -12.81 -35.43
N GLY A 32 9.72 -12.78 -36.73
CA GLY A 32 8.44 -13.16 -37.30
C GLY A 32 8.28 -14.66 -37.28
N ASP A 33 7.22 -15.13 -36.64
CA ASP A 33 6.41 -16.26 -37.12
C ASP A 33 5.07 -16.26 -36.37
N GLY A 34 4.10 -15.51 -36.88
CA GLY A 34 2.76 -15.41 -36.31
C GLY A 34 1.82 -16.39 -37.00
N MET A 35 1.69 -17.61 -36.49
CA MET A 35 0.60 -18.49 -36.91
C MET A 35 -0.74 -17.97 -36.38
N GLU A 36 -1.63 -17.60 -37.29
CA GLU A 36 -2.99 -17.14 -37.03
C GLU A 36 -3.87 -18.32 -36.56
N ILE A 37 -4.06 -18.44 -35.24
CA ILE A 37 -5.07 -19.34 -34.66
C ILE A 37 -6.37 -18.56 -34.51
N ASP A 38 -7.26 -18.80 -35.46
CA ASP A 38 -8.64 -18.35 -35.46
C ASP A 38 -9.42 -19.00 -34.30
N GLY A 39 -10.13 -18.19 -33.51
CA GLY A 39 -11.10 -18.69 -32.54
C GLY A 39 -10.92 -18.19 -31.11
N GLN A 40 -11.71 -17.17 -30.78
CA GLN A 40 -12.22 -16.93 -29.42
C GLN A 40 -11.20 -16.50 -28.36
N GLN A 41 -10.44 -15.42 -28.62
CA GLN A 41 -9.86 -14.62 -27.55
C GLN A 41 -10.98 -13.85 -26.83
N SER A 42 -11.72 -14.56 -25.97
CA SER A 42 -12.66 -13.99 -25.03
C SER A 42 -12.08 -12.73 -24.39
N ASN A 43 -12.86 -11.67 -24.45
CA ASN A 43 -12.61 -10.32 -23.95
C ASN A 43 -12.34 -10.28 -22.42
N LYS A 44 -11.30 -10.97 -21.93
CA LYS A 44 -10.86 -10.98 -20.52
C LYS A 44 -10.40 -9.58 -20.05
N LYS A 45 -9.98 -8.72 -20.99
CA LYS A 45 -9.64 -7.32 -20.69
C LYS A 45 -10.89 -6.46 -20.45
N LEU A 46 -12.01 -6.75 -21.11
CA LEU A 46 -13.30 -6.09 -20.85
C LEU A 46 -14.00 -6.61 -19.58
N ARG A 47 -13.75 -7.86 -19.19
CA ARG A 47 -14.32 -8.44 -17.95
C ARG A 47 -13.75 -7.87 -16.64
N ARG A 48 -12.64 -7.12 -16.71
CA ARG A 48 -12.08 -6.41 -15.54
C ARG A 48 -12.68 -5.01 -15.34
N THR A 49 -13.31 -4.42 -16.36
CA THR A 49 -13.99 -3.11 -16.25
C THR A 49 -15.46 -3.23 -15.84
N SER A 50 -16.10 -4.39 -16.05
CA SER A 50 -17.49 -4.63 -15.64
C SER A 50 -17.71 -4.81 -14.13
N ARG A 51 -16.65 -4.92 -13.32
CA ARG A 51 -16.75 -4.83 -11.85
C ARG A 51 -16.64 -3.37 -11.40
N SER A 52 -17.38 -2.50 -12.09
CA SER A 52 -17.49 -1.08 -11.77
C SER A 52 -18.61 -0.88 -10.73
N ARG A 53 -18.32 -0.09 -9.69
CA ARG A 53 -19.28 0.61 -8.81
C ARG A 53 -19.98 -0.10 -7.64
N SER A 54 -19.38 -1.07 -6.95
CA SER A 54 -19.88 -1.41 -5.59
C SER A 54 -19.63 -0.30 -4.54
N ARG A 55 -18.88 0.76 -4.87
CA ARG A 55 -18.61 1.90 -3.96
C ARG A 55 -19.66 3.02 -4.06
N SER A 56 -20.60 2.97 -4.99
CA SER A 56 -21.56 4.07 -5.19
C SER A 56 -22.70 4.11 -4.17
N ARG A 57 -22.76 3.16 -3.22
CA ARG A 57 -23.81 3.10 -2.18
C ARG A 57 -23.28 3.20 -0.74
N SER A 58 -21.98 3.36 -0.54
CA SER A 58 -21.44 3.57 0.82
C SER A 58 -21.53 5.05 1.19
N ARG A 59 -22.24 5.36 2.28
CA ARG A 59 -22.24 6.71 2.90
C ARG A 59 -20.81 7.14 3.19
N ALA A 60 -20.53 8.44 3.05
CA ALA A 60 -19.21 8.95 3.31
C ALA A 60 -18.86 8.67 4.80
N PRO A 61 -17.65 8.17 5.12
CA PRO A 61 -17.27 7.85 6.49
C PRO A 61 -17.25 9.06 7.43
N GLU A 62 -17.42 10.28 6.88
CA GLU A 62 -17.45 11.54 7.61
C GLU A 62 -18.86 12.02 7.98
N GLU A 63 -19.92 11.43 7.41
CA GLU A 63 -21.30 11.78 7.78
C GLU A 63 -21.60 11.28 9.20
N VAL A 64 -22.17 12.14 10.04
CA VAL A 64 -22.60 11.76 11.40
C VAL A 64 -23.88 10.94 11.28
N LEU A 65 -23.86 9.74 11.83
CA LEU A 65 -25.07 8.93 11.94
C LEU A 65 -25.78 9.23 13.28
N PRO A 66 -27.12 9.28 13.30
CA PRO A 66 -27.86 9.34 14.55
C PRO A 66 -27.48 8.15 15.45
N GLY A 67 -27.16 8.42 16.72
CA GLY A 67 -26.72 7.41 17.69
C GLY A 67 -25.20 7.20 17.80
N GLU A 68 -24.40 7.85 16.96
CA GLU A 68 -22.93 7.71 16.96
C GLU A 68 -22.22 8.57 18.04
N GLY A 69 -22.98 9.42 18.75
CA GLY A 69 -22.47 10.24 19.87
C GLY A 69 -21.65 11.47 19.46
N PHE A 70 -21.56 11.78 18.16
CA PHE A 70 -20.94 13.01 17.67
C PHE A 70 -22.00 14.10 17.45
N LYS A 71 -21.66 15.35 17.79
CA LYS A 71 -22.53 16.51 17.54
C LYS A 71 -22.54 16.87 16.05
N ASP A 72 -21.33 17.04 15.49
CA ASP A 72 -21.13 17.52 14.12
C ASP A 72 -20.16 16.65 13.32
N SER A 73 -20.22 16.77 11.99
CA SER A 73 -19.33 16.05 11.07
C SER A 73 -17.87 16.43 11.29
N GLU A 74 -17.57 17.68 11.63
CA GLU A 74 -16.22 18.12 11.96
C GLU A 74 -15.64 17.40 13.20
N GLN A 75 -16.47 17.17 14.22
CA GLN A 75 -16.05 16.45 15.42
C GLN A 75 -15.68 15.01 15.07
N LYS A 76 -16.48 14.36 14.21
CA LYS A 76 -16.19 13.00 13.71
C LYS A 76 -14.90 12.97 12.90
N LYS A 77 -14.66 13.93 12.00
CA LYS A 77 -13.39 14.05 11.25
C LYS A 77 -12.19 14.21 12.18
N LYS A 78 -12.30 15.07 13.20
CA LYS A 78 -11.27 15.27 14.23
C LYS A 78 -11.01 13.97 15.01
N ALA A 79 -12.06 13.22 15.38
CA ALA A 79 -11.94 11.94 16.06
C ALA A 79 -11.22 10.89 15.20
N ILE A 80 -11.61 10.74 13.93
CA ILE A 80 -10.95 9.83 12.98
C ILE A 80 -9.47 10.19 12.82
N LYS A 81 -9.14 11.48 12.73
CA LYS A 81 -7.75 11.95 12.65
C LYS A 81 -6.96 11.59 13.91
N LYS A 82 -7.53 11.78 15.10
CA LYS A 82 -6.92 11.38 16.38
C LYS A 82 -6.71 9.86 16.48
N ALA A 83 -7.69 9.07 16.05
CA ALA A 83 -7.60 7.60 16.03
C ALA A 83 -6.44 7.12 15.13
N LYS A 84 -6.38 7.62 13.89
CA LYS A 84 -5.26 7.33 12.97
C LYS A 84 -3.91 7.80 13.52
N ALA A 85 -3.90 8.93 14.23
CA ALA A 85 -2.68 9.45 14.84
C ALA A 85 -2.16 8.51 15.95
N ALA A 86 -3.06 7.95 16.77
CA ALA A 86 -2.72 7.04 17.87
C ALA A 86 -2.19 5.68 17.37
N THR A 87 -2.65 5.18 16.22
CA THR A 87 -2.16 3.91 15.65
C THR A 87 -0.75 4.02 15.07
N ARG A 88 -0.23 5.22 14.79
CA ARG A 88 1.07 5.41 14.13
C ARG A 88 2.24 4.77 14.89
N ASN A 89 2.28 4.88 16.22
CA ASN A 89 3.39 4.34 17.01
C ASN A 89 3.46 2.81 16.91
N ARG A 90 2.32 2.12 17.02
CA ARG A 90 2.27 0.66 16.86
C ARG A 90 2.60 0.21 15.43
N ASN A 91 2.16 0.96 14.43
CA ASN A 91 2.48 0.67 13.03
C ASN A 91 3.98 0.90 12.75
N LYS A 92 4.61 1.87 13.41
CA LYS A 92 6.07 2.08 13.35
C LYS A 92 6.82 0.87 13.92
N GLU A 93 6.30 0.27 14.98
CA GLU A 93 6.80 -0.98 15.56
C GLU A 93 6.39 -2.24 14.77
N ALA A 94 5.72 -2.08 13.61
CA ALA A 94 5.27 -3.15 12.73
C ALA A 94 4.37 -4.20 13.42
N ARG A 95 3.61 -3.80 14.46
CA ARG A 95 2.67 -4.69 15.14
C ARG A 95 1.49 -5.04 14.24
N ARG A 96 0.98 -6.27 14.35
CA ARG A 96 -0.18 -6.72 13.57
C ARG A 96 -1.47 -5.96 13.91
N GLY A 97 -1.63 -5.57 15.18
CA GLY A 97 -2.81 -4.87 15.68
C GLY A 97 -2.65 -4.43 17.12
N GLU A 98 -3.74 -3.98 17.73
CA GLU A 98 -3.74 -3.54 19.14
C GLU A 98 -3.63 -4.67 20.17
N ALA A 99 -4.04 -5.87 19.77
CA ALA A 99 -3.94 -7.08 20.56
C ALA A 99 -2.53 -7.69 20.53
N ASP A 100 -1.68 -7.25 19.59
CA ASP A 100 -0.31 -7.73 19.45
C ASP A 100 0.58 -7.07 20.51
N ARG A 101 0.65 -7.73 21.67
CA ARG A 101 1.40 -7.31 22.86
C ARG A 101 2.46 -8.33 23.25
N VAL A 102 2.91 -9.16 22.31
CA VAL A 102 3.93 -10.19 22.55
C VAL A 102 5.28 -9.52 22.82
N ILE A 103 5.95 -9.96 23.88
CA ILE A 103 7.30 -9.49 24.24
C ILE A 103 8.30 -10.57 23.80
N PRO A 104 9.10 -10.34 22.74
CA PRO A 104 10.09 -11.30 22.31
C PRO A 104 11.25 -11.36 23.30
N THR A 105 11.73 -12.57 23.60
CA THR A 105 12.94 -12.76 24.41
C THR A 105 14.17 -12.46 23.56
N LEU A 106 14.70 -11.24 23.64
CA LEU A 106 15.84 -10.81 22.84
C LEU A 106 17.15 -11.54 23.20
N LYS A 107 17.28 -11.99 24.46
CA LYS A 107 18.47 -12.68 24.98
C LYS A 107 18.12 -14.02 25.61
N PRO A 108 17.81 -15.07 24.82
CA PRO A 108 17.49 -16.38 25.37
C PRO A 108 18.71 -17.07 25.99
N LYS A 109 18.53 -17.65 27.19
CA LYS A 109 19.61 -18.27 27.98
C LYS A 109 20.38 -19.36 27.22
N HIS A 110 19.70 -20.23 26.49
CA HIS A 110 20.32 -21.36 25.79
C HIS A 110 21.24 -20.95 24.61
N LEU A 111 21.21 -19.67 24.20
CA LEU A 111 22.15 -19.11 23.23
C LEU A 111 23.36 -18.43 23.89
N PHE A 112 23.14 -17.78 25.04
CA PHE A 112 24.14 -16.90 25.69
C PHE A 112 24.76 -17.47 26.97
N SER A 113 24.35 -18.66 27.40
CA SER A 113 24.84 -19.31 28.63
C SER A 113 25.42 -20.69 28.32
N GLY A 114 26.49 -21.03 29.04
CA GLY A 114 27.21 -22.29 28.89
C GLY A 114 28.29 -22.25 27.80
N LYS A 115 29.18 -23.24 27.85
CA LYS A 115 30.22 -23.46 26.83
C LYS A 115 29.97 -24.82 26.17
N ARG A 116 30.32 -24.95 24.89
CA ARG A 116 30.25 -26.23 24.19
C ARG A 116 31.42 -27.10 24.62
N THR A 117 31.12 -28.28 25.18
CA THR A 117 32.12 -29.28 25.56
C THR A 117 32.40 -30.25 24.42
N LEU A 118 33.43 -31.09 24.59
CA LEU A 118 33.68 -32.23 23.70
C LEU A 118 32.57 -33.28 23.91
N GLY A 119 31.95 -33.76 22.83
CA GLY A 119 30.85 -34.74 22.89
C GLY A 119 29.52 -34.19 22.38
N LYS A 120 28.43 -34.48 23.12
CA LYS A 120 27.05 -34.15 22.71
C LYS A 120 26.84 -32.63 22.67
N THR A 121 26.26 -32.15 21.56
CA THR A 121 25.88 -30.75 21.35
C THR A 121 24.38 -30.56 21.55
N SER A 122 23.96 -29.36 21.96
CA SER A 122 22.55 -29.00 22.15
C SER A 122 21.83 -28.63 20.84
N ARG A 123 22.59 -28.34 19.78
CA ARG A 123 22.09 -27.91 18.46
C ARG A 123 22.86 -28.65 17.37
N ARG A 124 22.21 -28.91 16.24
CA ARG A 124 22.79 -29.57 15.06
C ARG A 124 23.73 -28.63 14.30
#